data_AF-A0A182EVM1-F1
#
_entry.id   AF-A0A182EVM1-F1
#
_cell.length_a   1.000
_cell.length_b   1.000
_cell.length_c   1.000
_cell.angle_alpha   90.00
_cell.angle_beta   90.00
_cell.angle_gamma   90.00
#
_symmetry.space_group_name_H-M   'P 1'
#
loop_
_entity.id
_entity.type
_entity.pdbx_description
1 polymer ?
#
loop_
_entity_poly.entity_id
_entity_poly.type
_entity_poly.pdbx_seq_one_letter_code
_entity_poly.pdbx_strand_id
1 'polypeptide(L)'
;VELIGSSIFDFLHPDDELELRFILSNIDFHSTTQFTTNNNNNDNFININQSYNDEMERMFSIRLKCVLPKRNAGIIYNGYKTISCWGYSKICHDGEKITNMGLLAVGYMLTRSGITELKLSPSTFMFRARLDLNIIFVDS
;
A
#
# COMPACT_ATOMS: atom_id res chain seq x y z
N VAL A 1 18.29 -12.17 -8.72
CA VAL A 1 17.04 -12.32 -9.48
C VAL A 1 16.71 -10.96 -10.02
N GLU A 2 16.72 -10.81 -11.33
CA GLU A 2 16.27 -9.57 -11.98
C GLU A 2 14.74 -9.62 -12.00
N LEU A 3 14.09 -8.76 -11.22
CA LEU A 3 12.63 -8.76 -11.05
C LEU A 3 11.92 -7.92 -12.13
N ILE A 4 12.70 -7.19 -12.93
CA ILE A 4 12.18 -6.27 -13.95
C ILE A 4 11.41 -7.08 -15.01
N GLY A 5 10.18 -6.65 -15.30
CA GLY A 5 9.31 -7.30 -16.28
C GLY A 5 8.63 -8.59 -15.81
N SER A 6 8.90 -9.05 -14.58
CA SER A 6 8.21 -10.21 -13.99
C SER A 6 6.94 -9.81 -13.25
N SER A 7 5.99 -10.73 -13.11
CA SER A 7 4.79 -10.51 -12.30
C SER A 7 5.16 -10.55 -10.81
N ILE A 8 4.69 -9.56 -10.04
CA ILE A 8 4.90 -9.57 -8.58
C ILE A 8 4.23 -10.78 -7.91
N PHE A 9 3.15 -11.30 -8.49
CA PHE A 9 2.41 -12.45 -7.99
C PHE A 9 3.24 -13.74 -7.98
N ASP A 10 4.26 -13.86 -8.84
CA ASP A 10 5.17 -15.02 -8.88
C ASP A 10 6.04 -15.12 -7.61
N PHE A 11 6.16 -14.01 -6.88
CA PHE A 11 6.97 -13.89 -5.65
C PHE A 11 6.11 -13.67 -4.40
N LEU A 12 4.80 -13.46 -4.56
CA LEU A 12 3.87 -13.16 -3.49
C LEU A 12 3.52 -14.41 -2.70
N HIS A 13 3.25 -14.24 -1.40
CA HIS A 13 2.64 -15.29 -0.60
C HIS A 13 1.20 -15.53 -1.10
N PRO A 14 0.75 -16.79 -1.31
CA PRO A 14 -0.57 -17.07 -1.88
C PRO A 14 -1.73 -16.41 -1.13
N ASP A 15 -1.69 -16.41 0.19
CA ASP A 15 -2.73 -15.80 1.03
C ASP A 15 -2.86 -14.26 0.84
N ASP A 16 -1.81 -13.58 0.36
CA ASP A 16 -1.83 -12.11 0.16
C ASP A 16 -2.31 -11.73 -1.25
N GLU A 17 -2.54 -12.71 -2.15
CA GLU A 17 -2.91 -12.45 -3.53
C GLU A 17 -4.25 -11.73 -3.67
N LEU A 18 -5.26 -12.18 -2.92
CA LEU A 18 -6.60 -11.58 -2.97
C LEU A 18 -6.57 -10.13 -2.50
N GLU A 19 -5.82 -9.85 -1.42
CA GLU A 19 -5.68 -8.51 -0.88
C GLU A 19 -4.96 -7.58 -1.87
N LEU A 20 -3.84 -8.02 -2.46
CA LEU A 20 -3.11 -7.19 -3.42
C LEU A 20 -3.94 -6.96 -4.69
N ARG A 21 -4.66 -7.97 -5.19
CA ARG A 21 -5.59 -7.80 -6.31
C ARG A 21 -6.66 -6.78 -5.98
N PHE A 22 -7.25 -6.87 -4.79
CA PHE A 22 -8.25 -5.91 -4.32
C PHE A 22 -7.67 -4.50 -4.28
N ILE A 23 -6.48 -4.29 -3.73
CA ILE A 23 -5.82 -2.98 -3.71
C ILE A 23 -5.59 -2.44 -5.12
N LEU A 24 -5.18 -3.28 -6.06
CA LEU A 24 -4.92 -2.85 -7.44
C LEU A 24 -6.23 -2.59 -8.22
N SER A 25 -7.31 -3.32 -7.94
CA SER A 25 -8.60 -3.16 -8.61
C SER A 25 -9.51 -2.13 -7.96
N ASN A 26 -9.40 -1.90 -6.65
CA ASN A 26 -10.31 -1.05 -5.90
C ASN A 26 -9.97 0.39 -6.22
N ILE A 27 -10.75 0.98 -7.12
CA ILE A 27 -10.67 2.40 -7.41
C ILE A 27 -11.79 3.02 -6.58
N ASP A 28 -11.44 3.53 -5.40
CA ASP A 28 -12.42 4.08 -4.50
C ASP A 28 -13.21 5.16 -5.24
N PHE A 29 -14.54 4.99 -5.30
CA PHE A 29 -15.53 5.84 -5.97
C PHE A 29 -15.66 7.24 -5.32
N HIS A 30 -14.58 7.81 -4.79
CA HIS A 30 -14.63 9.12 -4.15
C HIS A 30 -14.53 10.30 -5.11
N SER A 31 -14.33 10.04 -6.41
CA SER A 31 -14.58 11.03 -7.46
C SER A 31 -16.05 11.04 -7.88
N THR A 32 -16.98 11.01 -6.91
CA THR A 32 -18.33 11.52 -7.24
C THR A 32 -18.17 13.03 -7.29
N THR A 33 -18.00 13.52 -8.51
CA THR A 33 -18.14 14.91 -8.89
C THR A 33 -19.28 15.57 -8.14
N GLN A 34 -18.97 16.32 -7.07
CA GLN A 34 -19.85 17.36 -6.56
C GLN A 34 -19.81 18.54 -7.56
N PHE A 35 -20.34 18.33 -8.77
CA PHE A 35 -20.82 19.42 -9.58
C PHE A 35 -22.31 19.54 -9.31
N THR A 36 -22.65 20.19 -8.20
CA THR A 36 -23.97 20.75 -7.96
C THR A 36 -24.27 21.75 -9.06
N THR A 37 -25.02 21.32 -10.07
CA THR A 37 -25.68 22.20 -11.04
C THR A 37 -26.76 22.98 -10.30
N ASN A 38 -26.38 24.14 -9.77
CA ASN A 38 -27.34 25.22 -9.53
C ASN A 38 -27.86 25.67 -10.89
N ASN A 39 -28.98 25.07 -11.30
CA ASN A 39 -29.79 25.52 -12.43
C ASN A 39 -30.22 26.96 -12.17
N ASN A 40 -29.63 27.92 -12.88
CA ASN A 40 -30.34 29.05 -13.47
C ASN A 40 -29.43 29.77 -14.48
N ASN A 41 -29.91 29.81 -15.73
CA ASN A 41 -29.52 30.69 -16.83
C ASN A 41 -28.43 30.20 -17.80
N ASN A 42 -28.93 29.84 -18.99
CA ASN A 42 -28.45 30.09 -20.36
C ASN A 42 -26.92 30.10 -20.63
N ASP A 43 -26.57 29.26 -21.60
CA ASP A 43 -25.41 29.33 -22.48
C ASP A 43 -24.04 29.12 -21.84
N ASN A 44 -23.66 27.83 -21.70
CA ASN A 44 -22.35 27.29 -22.08
C ASN A 44 -22.35 25.77 -21.83
N PHE A 45 -22.43 24.96 -22.89
CA PHE A 45 -22.14 23.52 -22.82
C PHE A 45 -20.66 23.34 -22.47
N ILE A 46 -20.35 23.25 -21.17
CA ILE A 46 -19.03 22.86 -20.70
C ILE A 46 -18.82 21.40 -21.10
N ASN A 47 -17.74 21.12 -21.85
CA ASN A 47 -17.38 19.76 -22.26
C ASN A 47 -17.13 18.88 -21.01
N ILE A 48 -18.10 18.04 -20.66
CA ILE A 48 -18.05 17.12 -19.50
C ILE A 48 -17.15 15.88 -19.77
N ASN A 49 -16.57 15.73 -20.96
CA ASN A 49 -15.82 14.54 -21.37
C ASN A 49 -14.31 14.75 -21.43
N GLN A 50 -13.72 15.50 -20.50
CA GLN A 50 -12.26 15.60 -20.46
C GLN A 50 -11.69 14.53 -19.53
N SER A 51 -10.98 13.56 -20.12
CA SER A 51 -10.23 12.58 -19.35
C SER A 51 -9.19 13.28 -18.47
N TYR A 52 -9.13 12.86 -17.21
CA TYR A 52 -8.18 13.39 -16.25
C TYR A 52 -7.58 12.27 -15.39
N ASN A 53 -6.43 12.56 -14.80
CA ASN A 53 -5.68 11.60 -13.99
C ASN A 53 -5.63 12.05 -12.54
N ASP A 54 -5.89 11.11 -11.63
CA ASP A 54 -5.80 11.28 -10.19
C ASP A 54 -4.74 10.37 -9.59
N GLU A 55 -4.21 10.75 -8.44
CA GLU A 55 -3.28 9.94 -7.66
C GLU A 55 -3.97 9.53 -6.35
N MET A 56 -4.12 8.22 -6.14
CA MET A 56 -4.79 7.67 -4.97
C MET A 56 -3.78 7.00 -4.05
N GLU A 57 -3.68 7.48 -2.81
CA GLU A 57 -2.74 6.95 -1.83
C GLU A 57 -2.99 5.47 -1.53
N ARG A 58 -1.91 4.71 -1.42
CA ARG A 58 -1.91 3.28 -1.09
C ARG A 58 -0.92 3.02 0.02
N MET A 59 -1.40 2.38 1.08
CA MET A 59 -0.57 1.81 2.13
C MET A 59 -1.03 0.38 2.39
N PHE A 60 -0.12 -0.57 2.27
CA PHE A 60 -0.43 -1.99 2.44
C PHE A 60 0.81 -2.78 2.83
N SER A 61 0.63 -4.01 3.30
CA SER A 61 1.74 -4.91 3.62
C SER A 61 1.55 -6.24 2.89
N ILE A 62 2.62 -6.73 2.25
CA ILE A 62 2.62 -8.01 1.54
C ILE A 62 3.84 -8.85 1.91
N ARG A 63 3.71 -10.17 1.82
CA ARG A 63 4.80 -11.11 2.02
C ARG A 63 5.40 -11.52 0.68
N LEU A 64 6.67 -11.21 0.49
CA LEU A 64 7.44 -11.56 -0.72
C LEU A 64 8.47 -12.64 -0.41
N LYS A 65 8.68 -13.55 -1.37
CA LYS A 65 9.71 -14.60 -1.28
C LYS A 65 11.08 -13.97 -1.08
N CYS A 66 11.76 -14.39 -0.02
CA CYS A 66 13.07 -13.91 0.37
C CYS A 66 14.12 -15.00 0.14
N VAL A 67 15.03 -14.76 -0.80
CA VAL A 67 16.16 -15.64 -1.09
C VAL A 67 17.45 -15.22 -0.38
N LEU A 68 17.40 -14.16 0.42
CA LEU A 68 18.55 -13.71 1.19
C LEU A 68 18.86 -14.70 2.33
N PRO A 69 20.14 -14.95 2.64
CA PRO A 69 20.51 -15.75 3.80
C PRO A 69 19.91 -15.19 5.09
N LYS A 70 19.51 -16.05 6.04
CA LYS A 70 18.87 -15.68 7.33
C LYS A 70 19.51 -14.47 8.03
N ARG A 71 20.84 -14.44 8.09
CA ARG A 71 21.65 -13.35 8.69
C ARG A 71 21.49 -11.97 8.05
N ASN A 72 21.10 -11.93 6.78
CA ASN A 72 20.92 -10.71 5.98
C ASN A 72 19.44 -10.40 5.71
N ALA A 73 18.58 -11.40 5.81
CA ALA A 73 17.13 -11.27 5.61
C ALA A 73 16.41 -10.69 6.83
N GLY A 74 16.94 -10.84 8.05
CA GLY A 74 16.18 -10.51 9.26
C GLY A 74 15.04 -11.52 9.48
N ILE A 75 13.85 -11.06 9.91
CA ILE A 75 12.70 -11.95 10.10
C ILE A 75 12.23 -12.45 8.75
N ILE A 76 12.23 -13.77 8.61
CA ILE A 76 11.57 -14.47 7.51
C ILE A 76 10.73 -15.60 8.11
N TYR A 77 9.53 -15.81 7.56
CA TYR A 77 8.67 -16.92 7.91
C TYR A 77 8.48 -17.78 6.67
N ASN A 78 8.84 -19.06 6.75
CA ASN A 78 8.77 -20.02 5.63
C ASN A 78 9.38 -19.49 4.31
N GLY A 79 10.47 -18.71 4.40
CA GLY A 79 11.14 -18.13 3.23
C GLY A 79 10.46 -16.89 2.66
N TYR A 80 9.48 -16.31 3.34
CA TYR A 80 8.84 -15.04 2.98
C TYR A 80 9.22 -13.93 3.97
N LYS A 81 9.24 -12.71 3.47
CA LYS A 81 9.49 -11.49 4.22
C LYS A 81 8.34 -10.52 4.02
N THR A 82 7.83 -9.96 5.11
CA THR A 82 6.84 -8.87 5.05
C THR A 82 7.50 -7.57 4.61
N ILE A 83 6.90 -6.94 3.62
CA ILE A 83 7.26 -5.64 3.07
C ILE A 83 6.07 -4.70 3.27
N SER A 84 6.30 -3.59 3.95
CA SER A 84 5.34 -2.49 4.06
C SER A 84 5.54 -1.57 2.87
N CYS A 85 4.49 -1.37 2.09
CA CYS A 85 4.49 -0.57 0.88
C CYS A 85 3.71 0.73 1.12
N TRP A 86 4.28 1.85 0.70
CA TRP A 86 3.62 3.15 0.71
C TRP A 86 3.85 3.88 -0.61
N GLY A 87 2.79 4.44 -1.18
CA GLY A 87 2.84 5.14 -2.45
C GLY A 87 1.45 5.51 -2.96
N TYR A 88 1.27 5.51 -4.28
CA TYR A 88 0.01 5.88 -4.90
C TYR A 88 -0.26 5.11 -6.19
N SER A 89 -1.54 4.89 -6.49
CA SER A 89 -2.01 4.41 -7.78
C SER A 89 -2.35 5.59 -8.68
N LYS A 90 -1.93 5.55 -9.94
CA LYS A 90 -2.39 6.50 -10.95
C LYS A 90 -3.72 6.02 -11.52
N ILE A 91 -4.75 6.81 -11.32
CA ILE A 91 -6.10 6.52 -11.77
C ILE A 91 -6.41 7.39 -12.97
N CYS A 92 -6.91 6.81 -14.05
CA CYS A 92 -7.40 7.53 -15.21
C CYS A 92 -8.94 7.45 -15.24
N HIS A 93 -9.56 8.62 -15.31
CA HIS A 93 -10.99 8.80 -15.53
C HIS A 93 -11.21 9.15 -17.01
N ASP A 94 -12.01 8.35 -17.69
CA ASP A 94 -12.39 8.55 -19.09
C ASP A 94 -13.90 8.34 -19.24
N GLY A 95 -14.66 9.43 -19.06
CA GLY A 95 -16.12 9.39 -18.93
C GLY A 95 -16.53 8.56 -17.72
N GLU A 96 -17.29 7.48 -17.95
CA GLU A 96 -17.72 6.54 -16.89
C GLU A 96 -16.67 5.46 -16.57
N LYS A 97 -15.61 5.36 -17.39
CA LYS A 97 -14.59 4.32 -17.22
C LYS A 97 -13.50 4.84 -16.28
N ILE A 98 -13.28 4.09 -15.20
CA ILE A 98 -12.19 4.37 -14.26
C ILE A 98 -11.19 3.22 -14.33
N THR A 99 -9.91 3.54 -14.51
CA THR A 99 -8.84 2.55 -14.65
C THR A 99 -7.64 2.85 -13.78
N ASN A 100 -7.12 1.83 -13.09
CA ASN A 100 -5.83 1.92 -12.42
C ASN A 100 -4.72 1.68 -13.46
N MET A 101 -3.99 2.74 -13.78
CA MET A 101 -2.91 2.74 -14.77
C MET A 101 -1.62 2.13 -14.22
N GLY A 102 -1.48 2.05 -12.89
CA GLY A 102 -0.33 1.47 -12.25
C GLY A 102 -0.10 1.99 -10.84
N LEU A 103 0.71 1.26 -10.09
CA LEU A 103 1.13 1.58 -8.73
C LEU A 103 2.59 2.04 -8.73
N LEU A 104 2.86 3.19 -8.11
CA LEU A 104 4.20 3.60 -7.72
C LEU A 104 4.29 3.55 -6.20
N ALA A 105 5.20 2.75 -5.66
CA ALA A 105 5.35 2.59 -4.21
C ALA A 105 6.80 2.34 -3.80
N VAL A 106 7.11 2.74 -2.57
CA VAL A 106 8.34 2.39 -1.87
C VAL A 106 8.05 1.24 -0.91
N GLY A 107 8.88 0.20 -0.94
CA GLY A 107 8.78 -0.94 -0.04
C GLY A 107 9.82 -0.88 1.08
N TYR A 108 9.36 -0.89 2.32
CA TYR A 108 10.19 -0.97 3.52
C TYR A 108 10.11 -2.37 4.12
N MET A 109 11.28 -2.90 4.46
CA MET A 109 11.34 -4.11 5.27
C MET A 109 11.06 -3.74 6.73
N LEU A 110 10.19 -4.50 7.40
CA LEU A 110 10.08 -4.40 8.85
C LEU A 110 11.46 -4.70 9.46
N THR A 111 11.95 -3.78 10.30
CA THR A 111 13.31 -3.79 10.83
C THR A 111 13.53 -5.01 11.73
N ARG A 112 14.72 -5.62 11.58
CA ARG A 112 15.26 -6.80 12.29
C ARG A 112 14.71 -7.00 13.71
N SER A 113 13.82 -7.97 13.87
CA SER A 113 13.70 -8.68 15.16
C SER A 113 14.87 -9.66 15.26
N GLY A 114 15.70 -9.45 16.30
CA GLY A 114 16.95 -10.18 16.53
C GLY A 114 18.09 -9.27 17.02
N ILE A 115 17.92 -7.94 16.95
CA ILE A 115 18.77 -7.01 17.69
C ILE A 115 18.05 -6.75 19.02
N THR A 116 18.66 -7.14 20.13
CA THR A 116 18.12 -6.92 21.48
C THR A 116 18.16 -5.44 21.91
N GLU A 117 18.75 -4.57 21.08
CA GLU A 117 19.01 -3.16 21.36
C GLU A 117 18.64 -2.28 20.16
N LEU A 118 17.38 -1.83 20.10
CA LEU A 118 16.97 -0.78 19.19
C LEU A 118 17.10 0.57 19.89
N LYS A 119 17.96 1.46 19.37
CA LYS A 119 18.04 2.83 19.88
C LYS A 119 16.77 3.58 19.51
N LEU A 120 15.93 3.87 20.50
CA LEU A 120 14.71 4.65 20.33
C LEU A 120 15.04 6.15 20.25
N SER A 121 14.26 6.89 19.46
CA SER A 121 14.26 8.35 19.57
C SER A 121 13.58 8.78 20.88
N PRO A 122 13.86 9.98 21.42
CA PRO A 122 13.14 10.50 22.59
C PRO A 122 11.62 10.64 22.40
N SER A 123 11.14 10.61 21.15
CA SER A 123 9.73 10.65 20.78
C SER A 123 9.08 9.27 20.61
N THR A 124 9.80 8.19 20.91
CA THR A 124 9.33 6.80 20.76
C THR A 124 9.45 6.07 22.09
N PHE A 125 8.42 5.33 22.48
CA PHE A 125 8.48 4.41 23.62
C PHE A 125 8.33 2.97 23.12
N MET A 126 8.89 2.03 23.87
CA MET A 126 8.70 0.59 23.64
C MET A 126 7.68 0.06 24.65
N PHE A 127 6.85 -0.87 24.22
CA PHE A 127 6.03 -1.66 25.13
C PHE A 127 6.11 -3.14 24.74
N ARG A 128 5.86 -4.00 25.73
CA ARG A 128 5.66 -5.44 25.52
C ARG A 128 4.22 -5.76 25.88
N ALA A 129 3.54 -6.46 24.98
CA ALA A 129 2.18 -6.94 25.19
C ALA A 129 2.08 -8.44 24.89
N ARG A 130 1.05 -9.06 25.44
CA ARG A 130 0.60 -10.40 25.04
C ARG A 130 -0.15 -10.33 23.70
N LEU A 131 -0.49 -11.49 23.12
CA LEU A 131 -1.22 -11.56 21.84
C LEU A 131 -2.64 -10.98 21.91
N ASP A 132 -3.21 -10.91 23.11
CA ASP A 132 -4.48 -10.24 23.41
C ASP A 132 -4.32 -8.73 23.63
N LEU A 133 -3.14 -8.18 23.32
CA LEU A 133 -2.75 -6.77 23.48
C LEU A 133 -2.76 -6.27 24.93
N ASN A 134 -2.83 -7.17 25.91
CA ASN A 134 -2.62 -6.79 27.30
C ASN A 134 -1.15 -6.39 27.50
N ILE A 135 -0.95 -5.12 27.87
CA ILE A 135 0.37 -4.54 28.12
C ILE A 135 0.95 -5.16 29.40
N ILE A 136 2.16 -5.70 29.29
CA ILE A 136 2.90 -6.30 30.41
C ILE A 136 4.15 -5.50 30.79
N PHE A 137 4.60 -4.59 29.92
CA PHE A 137 5.72 -3.69 30.16
C PHE A 137 5.60 -2.46 29.25
N VAL A 138 5.99 -1.28 29.75
CA VAL A 138 6.16 -0.03 29.00
C VAL A 138 7.47 0.60 29.46
N ASP A 139 8.28 1.04 28.51
CA ASP A 139 9.51 1.78 28.76
C ASP A 139 9.15 3.20 29.26
N SER A 140 9.77 3.63 30.36
CA SER A 140 9.50 4.90 31.04
C SER A 140 10.41 6.02 30.56
#